data_AF-A0A2T2XUY2-F1
#
_entry.id   AF-A0A2T2XUY2-F1
#
_cell.length_a   1.000
_cell.length_b   1.000
_cell.length_c   1.000
_cell.angle_alpha   90.00
_cell.angle_beta   90.00
_cell.angle_gamma   90.00
#
_symmetry.space_group_name_H-M   'P 1'
#
loop_
_entity.id
_entity.type
_entity.pdbx_description
1 polymer ?
#
loop_
_entity_poly.entity_id
_entity_poly.type
_entity_poly.pdbx_seq_one_letter_code
_entity_poly.pdbx_strand_id
1 'polypeptide(L)' 'MNLDEDRVNMMVTAMGRAIMELSLANQPITQEAVVEKLEQYRKEMGNVIGEGVNKDAAEIVRNGSAAIE' A
#
# COMPACT_ATOMS: atom_id res chain seq x y z
N MET A 1 10.36 -10.11 3.39
CA MET A 1 9.67 -9.01 4.11
C MET A 1 9.38 -9.44 5.54
N ASN A 2 9.44 -8.57 6.56
CA ASN A 2 8.97 -8.92 7.92
C ASN A 2 7.48 -8.61 8.04
N LEU A 3 6.65 -9.64 8.22
CA LEU A 3 5.18 -9.56 8.28
C LEU A 3 4.69 -9.84 9.71
N ASP A 4 5.27 -9.16 10.69
CA ASP A 4 4.70 -9.12 12.03
C ASP A 4 3.33 -8.41 12.03
N GLU A 5 2.55 -8.64 13.10
CA GLU A 5 1.17 -8.16 13.20
C GLU A 5 1.08 -6.63 13.06
N ASP A 6 2.01 -5.89 13.64
CA ASP A 6 2.06 -4.42 13.53
C ASP A 6 2.33 -3.99 12.09
N ARG A 7 3.27 -4.65 11.40
CA ARG A 7 3.57 -4.39 9.98
C ARG A 7 2.34 -4.65 9.11
N VAL A 8 1.68 -5.79 9.30
CA VAL A 8 0.48 -6.17 8.55
C VAL A 8 -0.63 -5.16 8.80
N ASN A 9 -0.88 -4.76 10.05
CA ASN A 9 -1.89 -3.76 10.39
C ASN A 9 -1.62 -2.40 9.71
N MET A 10 -0.37 -1.96 9.68
CA MET A 10 0.02 -0.74 8.98
C MET A 10 -0.20 -0.85 7.46
N MET A 11 0.16 -1.99 6.86
CA MET A 11 -0.03 -2.23 5.43
C MET A 11 -1.51 -2.28 5.04
N VAL A 12 -2.34 -3.00 5.81
CA VAL A 12 -3.79 -3.08 5.60
C VAL A 12 -4.42 -1.70 5.74
N THR A 13 -3.97 -0.88 6.70
CA THR A 13 -4.43 0.50 6.87
C THR A 13 -4.11 1.34 5.63
N ALA A 14 -2.90 1.25 5.10
CA ALA A 14 -2.49 1.98 3.89
C ALA A 14 -3.30 1.53 2.65
N MET A 15 -3.49 0.23 2.47
CA MET A 15 -4.27 -0.33 1.38
C MET A 15 -5.76 0.06 1.46
N GLY A 16 -6.34 -0.04 2.66
CA GLY A 16 -7.73 0.37 2.91
C GLY A 16 -7.93 1.84 2.60
N ARG A 17 -6.99 2.71 3.02
CA ARG A 17 -7.01 4.13 2.68
C ARG A 17 -6.96 4.37 1.17
N ALA A 18 -6.06 3.70 0.45
CA ALA A 18 -5.95 3.82 -1.02
C ALA A 18 -7.28 3.46 -1.71
N ILE A 19 -7.91 2.36 -1.31
CA ILE A 19 -9.20 1.93 -1.85
C ILE A 19 -10.31 2.94 -1.54
N MET A 20 -10.36 3.47 -0.30
CA MET A 20 -11.34 4.49 0.07
C MET A 20 -11.17 5.79 -0.72
N GLU A 21 -9.93 6.27 -0.90
CA GLU A 21 -9.66 7.48 -1.68
C GLU A 21 -10.04 7.32 -3.16
N LEU A 22 -9.73 6.18 -3.78
CA LEU A 22 -10.17 5.87 -5.15
C LEU A 22 -11.70 5.84 -5.26
N SER A 23 -12.36 5.21 -4.28
CA SER A 23 -13.83 5.11 -4.23
C SER A 23 -14.47 6.50 -4.10
N LEU A 24 -13.97 7.34 -3.19
CA LEU A 24 -14.46 8.71 -2.98
C LEU A 24 -14.27 9.59 -4.22
N ALA A 25 -13.19 9.36 -4.99
CA ALA A 25 -12.91 10.07 -6.23
C ALA A 25 -13.70 9.51 -7.45
N ASN A 26 -14.54 8.49 -7.28
CA ASN A 26 -15.18 7.73 -8.36
C ASN A 26 -14.17 7.21 -9.40
N GLN A 27 -12.96 6.89 -8.95
CA GLN A 27 -11.93 6.31 -9.79
C GLN A 27 -12.04 4.78 -9.80
N PRO A 28 -11.69 4.10 -10.91
CA PRO A 28 -11.62 2.65 -10.95
C PRO A 28 -10.65 2.10 -9.89
N ILE A 29 -11.10 1.09 -9.15
CA ILE A 29 -10.26 0.38 -8.18
C ILE A 29 -9.56 -0.76 -8.95
N THR A 30 -8.45 -0.45 -9.61
CA THR A 30 -7.58 -1.45 -10.25
C THR A 30 -6.33 -1.70 -9.43
N GLN A 31 -5.65 -2.81 -9.72
CA GLN A 31 -4.37 -3.13 -9.11
C GLN A 31 -3.34 -2.01 -9.35
N GLU A 32 -3.25 -1.45 -10.57
CA GLU A 32 -2.35 -0.33 -10.84
C GLU A 32 -2.73 0.91 -10.04
N ALA A 33 -4.01 1.27 -9.98
CA ALA A 33 -4.47 2.46 -9.26
C ALA A 33 -4.15 2.41 -7.77
N VAL A 34 -4.29 1.24 -7.14
CA VAL A 34 -3.93 1.03 -5.73
C VAL A 34 -2.42 1.14 -5.54
N VAL A 35 -1.62 0.55 -6.43
CA VAL A 35 -0.16 0.66 -6.39
C VAL A 35 0.30 2.10 -6.55
N GLU A 36 -0.28 2.86 -7.48
CA GLU A 36 0.03 4.27 -7.69
C GLU A 36 -0.28 5.10 -6.44
N LYS A 37 -1.40 4.83 -5.77
CA LYS A 37 -1.75 5.49 -4.50
C LYS A 37 -0.76 5.19 -3.38
N LEU A 38 -0.35 3.94 -3.23
CA LEU A 38 0.65 3.56 -2.23
C LEU A 38 2.02 4.21 -2.51
N GLU A 39 2.43 4.30 -3.77
CA GLU A 39 3.65 5.04 -4.17
C GLU A 39 3.50 6.55 -3.97
N GLN A 40 2.30 7.12 -4.14
CA GLN A 40 1.99 8.50 -3.82
C GLN A 40 2.16 8.75 -2.30
N TYR A 41 1.58 7.90 -1.45
CA TYR A 41 1.72 8.00 0.01
C TYR A 41 3.16 7.88 0.46
N ARG A 42 3.95 7.04 -0.20
CA ARG A 42 5.39 6.91 0.03
C ARG A 42 6.11 8.24 -0.16
N LYS A 43 5.79 8.98 -1.23
CA LYS A 43 6.38 10.29 -1.53
C LYS A 43 5.88 11.40 -0.59
N GLU A 44 4.61 11.35 -0.19
CA GLU A 44 3.98 12.39 0.62
C GLU A 44 4.33 12.31 2.11
N MET A 45 4.45 11.10 2.69
CA MET A 45 4.63 10.95 4.13
C MET A 45 6.03 11.31 4.63
N GLY A 46 7.07 11.25 3.78
CA GLY A 46 8.43 11.71 4.11
C GLY A 46 9.08 11.07 5.36
N ASN A 47 8.48 10.02 5.93
CA ASN A 47 8.91 9.38 7.17
C ASN A 47 9.27 7.92 6.90
N VAL A 48 10.44 7.49 7.39
CA VAL A 48 11.12 6.22 7.03
C VAL A 48 10.25 4.98 7.30
N ILE A 49 9.46 4.99 8.37
CA ILE A 49 8.57 3.87 8.74
C ILE A 49 7.38 3.76 7.77
N GLY A 50 6.72 4.89 7.48
CA GLY A 50 5.62 4.93 6.53
C GLY A 50 6.04 4.64 5.09
N GLU A 51 7.28 5.00 4.72
CA GLU A 51 7.85 4.67 3.42
C GLU A 51 8.02 3.15 3.24
N GLY A 52 8.56 2.46 4.24
CA GLY A 52 8.72 1.01 4.21
C GLY A 52 7.39 0.27 4.11
N VAL A 53 6.39 0.70 4.88
CA VAL A 53 5.04 0.11 4.87
C VAL A 53 4.35 0.27 3.52
N ASN A 54 4.39 1.48 2.93
CA ASN A 54 3.74 1.72 1.65
C ASN A 54 4.42 0.96 0.51
N LYS A 55 5.76 0.83 0.55
CA LYS A 55 6.52 0.03 -0.40
C LYS A 55 6.12 -1.44 -0.31
N ASP A 56 6.10 -1.99 0.90
CA ASP A 56 5.75 -3.39 1.14
C ASP A 56 4.29 -3.67 0.71
N ALA A 57 3.37 -2.77 1.02
CA ALA A 57 1.98 -2.87 0.59
C ALA A 57 1.86 -2.83 -0.95
N ALA A 58 2.59 -1.93 -1.61
CA ALA A 58 2.61 -1.85 -3.07
C ALA A 58 3.18 -3.13 -3.69
N GLU A 59 4.21 -3.73 -3.07
CA GLU A 59 4.84 -4.95 -3.53
C GLU A 59 3.91 -6.16 -3.41
N ILE A 60 3.18 -6.29 -2.29
CA ILE A 60 2.14 -7.33 -2.13
C ILE A 60 1.01 -7.14 -3.15
N VAL A 61 0.52 -5.91 -3.35
CA VAL A 61 -0.54 -5.67 -4.33
C VAL A 61 -0.06 -5.98 -5.74
N ARG A 62 1.20 -5.71 -6.07
CA ARG A 62 1.77 -5.94 -7.41
C ARG A 62 2.08 -7.41 -7.70
N ASN A 63 2.70 -8.10 -6.75
CA ASN A 63 3.31 -9.42 -6.97
C ASN A 63 2.58 -10.56 -6.25
N GLY A 64 1.61 -10.27 -5.37
CA GLY A 64 0.89 -11.28 -4.62
C GLY A 64 1.83 -12.11 -3.74
N SER A 65 1.71 -13.43 -3.81
CA SER A 65 2.52 -14.37 -3.02
C SER A 65 4.02 -14.28 -3.32
N ALA A 66 4.41 -13.88 -4.55
CA ALA A 66 5.81 -13.73 -4.94
C ALA A 66 6.54 -12.57 -4.21
N ALA A 67 5.81 -11.69 -3.50
CA ALA A 67 6.41 -10.65 -2.66
C ALA A 67 7.00 -11.18 -1.33
N ILE A 68 6.69 -12.44 -0.99
CA ILE A 68 6.99 -13.04 0.32
C ILE A 68 8.08 -14.12 0.21
N GLU A 69 8.38 -14.60 -1.01
CA GLU A 69 9.54 -15.46 -1.31
C GLU A 69 10.88 -14.71 -1.19
#